data_AF-A0A8J2HGK0-F1
#
_entry.id   AF-A0A8J2HGK0-F1
#
_cell.length_a   1.000
_cell.length_b   1.000
_cell.length_c   1.000
_cell.angle_alpha   90.00
_cell.angle_beta   90.00
_cell.angle_gamma   90.00
#
_symmetry.space_group_name_H-M   'P 1'
#
loop_
_entity.id
_entity.type
_entity.pdbx_description
1 polymer ?
#
loop_
_entity_poly.entity_id
_entity_poly.type
_entity_poly.pdbx_seq_one_letter_code
_entity_poly.pdbx_strand_id
1 'polypeptide(L)'
;MESNAAAKFEFKTFVCIIPRHNTTAQVLARARQDVFNGHLEKKKNYKILTKISDAVTTLARQSENKTLVLFEQVYRSMSLLSRPSIKALYQAMVEYVSPSNTPDTLQQPLSRDMLQERFTEFFTRLFPIAYHRAVNPHQVDFTDKFKDCLYKAMDEIQPFGDIPKQISKSVSKSLEATRVLVQALTLGKTVLDRTDSVLFYATTPQQVSCYEALLRMTYCPKCSGYGSSIRPCGGLCTNVMRGCLTEPASELDLAWSGYVETVERLVIAVDGRTDPLGLNAERAIRQLDTRISDAIMYAMENGPALEEKVL
;
A
#
# COMPACT_ATOMS: atom_id res chain seq x y z
N MET A 1 -5.08 45.41 79.04
CA MET A 1 -5.97 45.69 77.89
C MET A 1 -5.46 44.85 76.74
N GLU A 2 -6.25 43.84 76.34
CA GLU A 2 -6.53 43.32 74.97
C GLU A 2 -5.38 43.37 73.92
N SER A 3 -5.10 42.41 73.05
CA SER A 3 -5.77 41.19 72.58
C SER A 3 -4.75 40.40 71.73
N ASN A 4 -4.89 39.07 71.67
CA ASN A 4 -4.38 38.20 70.61
C ASN A 4 -4.84 38.66 69.21
N ALA A 5 -4.02 38.44 68.17
CA ALA A 5 -4.39 37.70 66.94
C ALA A 5 -3.37 37.84 65.79
N ALA A 6 -2.80 36.69 65.41
CA ALA A 6 -2.36 36.26 64.09
C ALA A 6 -2.23 37.29 62.94
N ALA A 7 -1.00 37.52 62.49
CA ALA A 7 -0.73 38.08 61.17
C ALA A 7 -1.05 37.02 60.09
N LYS A 8 -2.20 37.19 59.43
CA LYS A 8 -2.56 36.51 58.17
C LYS A 8 -1.52 36.87 57.10
N PHE A 9 -0.70 35.90 56.69
CA PHE A 9 -0.01 35.97 55.40
C PHE A 9 -1.04 35.68 54.30
N GLU A 10 -1.53 36.73 53.64
CA GLU A 10 -2.31 36.59 52.42
C GLU A 10 -1.46 35.93 51.33
N PHE A 11 -1.92 34.78 50.84
CA PHE A 11 -1.50 34.20 49.59
C PHE A 11 -1.82 35.19 48.45
N LYS A 12 -0.85 36.00 48.03
CA LYS A 12 -0.92 36.69 46.74
C LYS A 12 -0.83 35.65 45.63
N THR A 13 -1.99 35.22 45.15
CA THR A 13 -2.17 34.48 43.91
C THR A 13 -1.57 35.31 42.76
N PHE A 14 -0.38 34.94 42.29
CA PHE A 14 0.20 35.51 41.07
C PHE A 14 -0.59 34.98 39.87
N VAL A 15 -1.69 35.65 39.54
CA VAL A 15 -2.45 35.45 38.31
C VAL A 15 -1.64 36.07 37.17
N CYS A 16 -1.34 35.26 36.16
CA CYS A 16 -0.75 35.73 34.93
C CYS A 16 -1.64 36.85 34.33
N ILE A 17 -1.08 38.05 34.16
CA ILE A 17 -1.77 39.12 33.43
C ILE A 17 -1.81 38.70 31.97
N ILE A 18 -2.92 38.06 31.57
CA ILE A 18 -3.23 37.86 30.17
C ILE A 18 -3.39 39.27 29.57
N PRO A 19 -2.63 39.65 28.52
CA PRO A 19 -2.78 40.96 27.92
C PRO A 19 -4.24 41.16 27.53
N ARG A 20 -4.84 42.33 27.83
CA ARG A 20 -6.29 42.65 27.69
C ARG A 20 -6.94 42.31 26.34
N HIS A 21 -6.15 41.99 25.32
CA HIS A 21 -6.62 41.54 24.00
C HIS A 21 -6.78 40.04 23.83
N ASN A 22 -6.24 39.20 24.73
CA ASN A 22 -6.43 37.77 24.68
C ASN A 22 -7.27 37.27 25.87
N THR A 23 -8.26 36.40 25.63
CA THR A 23 -8.93 35.66 26.71
C THR A 23 -8.12 34.43 27.11
N THR A 24 -8.31 33.90 28.33
CA THR A 24 -7.70 32.63 28.78
C THR A 24 -7.92 31.49 27.77
N ALA A 25 -9.10 31.50 27.12
CA ALA A 25 -9.46 30.59 26.03
C ALA A 25 -8.56 30.74 24.79
N GLN A 26 -8.13 31.94 24.43
CA GLN A 26 -7.28 32.18 23.26
C GLN A 26 -5.81 31.79 23.51
N VAL A 27 -5.33 31.91 24.75
CA VAL A 27 -4.01 31.40 25.15
C VAL A 27 -4.01 29.88 25.18
N LEU A 28 -5.06 29.27 25.74
CA LEU A 28 -5.29 27.82 25.70
C LEU A 28 -5.39 27.30 24.25
N ALA A 29 -6.09 28.02 23.36
CA ALA A 29 -6.20 27.65 21.96
C ALA A 29 -4.86 27.71 21.20
N ARG A 30 -4.03 28.73 21.46
CA ARG A 30 -2.68 28.83 20.87
C ARG A 30 -1.71 27.78 21.45
N ALA A 31 -1.78 27.53 22.75
CA ALA A 31 -1.01 26.46 23.41
C ALA A 31 -1.36 25.08 22.86
N ARG A 32 -2.65 24.85 22.63
CA ARG A 32 -3.16 23.68 21.92
C ARG A 32 -2.56 23.64 20.51
N GLN A 33 -2.71 24.69 19.71
CA GLN A 33 -2.19 24.73 18.34
C GLN A 33 -0.65 24.50 18.24
N ASP A 34 0.15 25.07 19.15
CA ASP A 34 1.62 25.01 19.10
C ASP A 34 2.17 23.61 19.46
N VAL A 35 1.57 22.93 20.44
CA VAL A 35 1.91 21.53 20.76
C VAL A 35 1.53 20.60 19.60
N PHE A 36 0.47 20.94 18.86
CA PHE A 36 -0.09 20.10 17.78
C PHE A 36 0.64 20.29 16.45
N ASN A 37 1.02 21.52 16.11
CA ASN A 37 1.70 21.85 14.85
C ASN A 37 3.06 21.15 14.72
N GLY A 38 3.75 20.85 15.83
CA GLY A 38 5.01 20.10 15.83
C GLY A 38 4.85 18.61 15.46
N HIS A 39 3.67 18.02 15.63
CA HIS A 39 3.38 16.63 15.27
C HIS A 39 2.86 16.50 13.82
N LEU A 40 2.11 17.50 13.35
CA LEU A 40 1.54 17.59 11.99
C LEU A 40 2.59 17.72 10.87
N GLU A 41 3.75 18.35 11.12
CA GLU A 41 4.81 18.51 10.10
C GLU A 41 5.40 17.17 9.62
N LYS A 42 5.36 16.09 10.44
CA LYS A 42 5.81 14.75 10.04
C LYS A 42 4.76 13.95 9.27
N LYS A 43 3.51 14.41 9.19
CA LYS A 43 2.44 13.75 8.42
C LYS A 43 2.65 13.85 6.89
N LYS A 44 3.56 14.68 6.37
CA LYS A 44 3.73 14.89 4.92
C LYS A 44 4.57 13.86 4.16
N ASN A 45 4.49 12.56 4.48
CA ASN A 45 5.11 11.52 3.64
C ASN A 45 4.16 10.40 3.19
N TYR A 46 2.88 10.71 3.02
CA TYR A 46 1.88 9.85 2.36
C TYR A 46 2.19 9.57 0.87
N LYS A 47 3.23 10.20 0.31
CA LYS A 47 3.77 9.87 -1.02
C LYS A 47 4.24 8.41 -1.13
N ILE A 48 4.55 7.73 -0.01
CA ILE A 48 5.08 6.37 -0.06
C ILE A 48 4.03 5.34 -0.52
N LEU A 49 2.75 5.55 -0.16
CA LEU A 49 1.64 4.66 -0.52
C LEU A 49 1.38 4.67 -2.02
N THR A 50 1.27 5.87 -2.61
CA THR A 50 1.06 6.02 -4.06
C THR A 50 2.27 5.51 -4.83
N LYS A 51 3.49 5.72 -4.31
CA LYS A 51 4.73 5.28 -4.96
C LYS A 51 4.82 3.77 -5.21
N ILE A 52 4.27 2.91 -4.34
CA ILE A 52 4.33 1.46 -4.55
C ILE A 52 3.45 1.05 -5.73
N SER A 53 2.17 1.44 -5.72
CA SER A 53 1.26 1.18 -6.85
C SER A 53 1.73 1.83 -8.15
N ASP A 54 2.30 3.05 -8.08
CA ASP A 54 2.87 3.75 -9.25
C ASP A 54 4.09 3.00 -9.81
N ALA A 55 4.95 2.46 -8.94
CA ALA A 55 6.12 1.68 -9.35
C ALA A 55 5.70 0.40 -10.08
N VAL A 56 4.73 -0.34 -9.53
CA VAL A 56 4.20 -1.56 -10.17
C VAL A 56 3.50 -1.22 -11.49
N THR A 57 2.77 -0.10 -11.54
CA THR A 57 2.12 0.37 -12.78
C THR A 57 3.14 0.70 -13.86
N THR A 58 4.20 1.41 -13.49
CA THR A 58 5.30 1.76 -14.40
C THR A 58 6.01 0.51 -14.92
N LEU A 59 6.28 -0.42 -14.00
CA LEU A 59 6.87 -1.72 -14.31
C LEU A 59 6.01 -2.54 -15.27
N ALA A 60 4.70 -2.61 -15.04
CA ALA A 60 3.76 -3.30 -15.93
C ALA A 60 3.77 -2.67 -17.33
N ARG A 61 3.76 -1.33 -17.43
CA ARG A 61 3.85 -0.62 -18.72
C ARG A 61 5.18 -0.87 -19.44
N GLN A 62 6.29 -0.92 -18.72
CA GLN A 62 7.59 -1.26 -19.30
C GLN A 62 7.60 -2.70 -19.84
N SER A 63 7.06 -3.64 -19.07
CA SER A 63 6.96 -5.04 -19.48
C SER A 63 6.01 -5.23 -20.66
N GLU A 64 4.87 -4.52 -20.67
CA GLU A 64 3.93 -4.48 -21.80
C GLU A 64 4.66 -4.05 -23.08
N ASN A 65 5.41 -2.95 -23.02
CA ASN A 65 6.17 -2.46 -24.17
C ASN A 65 7.20 -3.49 -24.65
N LYS A 66 7.93 -4.12 -23.72
CA LYS A 66 8.89 -5.19 -24.07
C LYS A 66 8.21 -6.38 -24.75
N THR A 67 7.07 -6.84 -24.22
CA THR A 67 6.30 -7.92 -24.83
C THR A 67 5.80 -7.54 -26.23
N LEU A 68 5.30 -6.32 -26.41
CA LEU A 68 4.86 -5.85 -27.74
C LEU A 68 6.03 -5.79 -28.74
N VAL A 69 7.18 -5.26 -28.32
CA VAL A 69 8.40 -5.21 -29.14
C VAL A 69 8.88 -6.62 -29.51
N LEU A 70 8.88 -7.57 -28.55
CA LEU A 70 9.20 -8.97 -28.80
C LEU A 70 8.30 -9.55 -29.90
N PHE A 71 6.99 -9.30 -29.82
CA PHE A 71 6.04 -9.77 -30.83
C PHE A 71 6.26 -9.08 -32.19
N GLU A 72 6.56 -7.79 -32.22
CA GLU A 72 6.89 -7.06 -33.46
C GLU A 72 8.19 -7.54 -34.11
N GLN A 73 9.17 -7.99 -33.33
CA GLN A 73 10.49 -8.36 -33.84
C GLN A 73 10.58 -9.85 -34.19
N VAL A 74 10.13 -10.72 -33.28
CA VAL A 74 10.29 -12.19 -33.37
C VAL A 74 9.01 -12.85 -33.89
N TYR A 75 7.84 -12.42 -33.42
CA TYR A 75 6.55 -13.03 -33.74
C TYR A 75 5.67 -12.18 -34.67
N ARG A 76 6.28 -11.61 -35.72
CA ARG A 76 5.67 -10.59 -36.62
C ARG A 76 4.27 -10.93 -37.09
N SER A 77 4.05 -12.18 -37.51
CA SER A 77 2.78 -12.70 -38.00
C SER A 77 1.67 -12.75 -36.94
N MET A 78 2.05 -12.75 -35.65
CA MET A 78 1.13 -12.79 -34.50
C MET A 78 0.91 -11.40 -33.88
N SER A 79 1.84 -10.45 -34.09
CA SER A 79 1.88 -9.15 -33.40
C SER A 79 0.57 -8.37 -33.41
N LEU A 80 -0.07 -8.22 -34.57
CA LEU A 80 -1.32 -7.45 -34.67
C LEU A 80 -2.50 -8.15 -33.98
N LEU A 81 -2.55 -9.49 -34.09
CA LEU A 81 -3.64 -10.32 -33.55
C LEU A 81 -3.54 -10.47 -32.03
N SER A 82 -2.32 -10.58 -31.49
CA SER A 82 -2.09 -10.75 -30.05
C SER A 82 -2.15 -9.45 -29.26
N ARG A 83 -1.92 -8.29 -29.92
CA ARG A 83 -1.84 -6.97 -29.26
C ARG A 83 -3.01 -6.68 -28.32
N PRO A 84 -4.30 -6.87 -28.68
CA PRO A 84 -5.40 -6.60 -27.77
C PRO A 84 -5.34 -7.44 -26.49
N SER A 85 -5.03 -8.73 -26.61
CA SER A 85 -4.90 -9.66 -25.48
C SER A 85 -3.71 -9.32 -24.59
N ILE A 86 -2.57 -8.94 -25.17
CA ILE A 86 -1.38 -8.46 -24.43
C ILE A 86 -1.75 -7.24 -23.58
N LYS A 87 -2.36 -6.22 -24.21
CA LYS A 87 -2.77 -4.99 -23.51
C LYS A 87 -3.77 -5.26 -22.40
N ALA A 88 -4.77 -6.11 -22.64
CA ALA A 88 -5.78 -6.46 -21.65
C ALA A 88 -5.17 -7.16 -20.42
N LEU A 89 -4.21 -8.07 -20.63
CA LEU A 89 -3.52 -8.76 -19.54
C LEU A 89 -2.76 -7.77 -18.64
N TYR A 90 -1.95 -6.88 -19.23
CA TYR A 90 -1.18 -5.89 -18.46
C TYR A 90 -2.08 -4.86 -17.79
N GLN A 91 -3.17 -4.46 -18.44
CA GLN A 91 -4.17 -3.57 -17.85
C GLN A 91 -4.82 -4.19 -16.61
N ALA A 92 -5.16 -5.50 -16.64
CA ALA A 92 -5.69 -6.21 -15.49
C ALA A 92 -4.70 -6.23 -14.31
N MET A 93 -3.39 -6.38 -14.57
CA MET A 93 -2.36 -6.30 -13.52
C MET A 93 -2.31 -4.91 -12.87
N VAL A 94 -2.43 -3.84 -13.65
CA VAL A 94 -2.45 -2.46 -13.16
C VAL A 94 -3.70 -2.20 -12.31
N GLU A 95 -4.87 -2.65 -12.79
CA GLU A 95 -6.14 -2.51 -12.06
C GLU A 95 -6.13 -3.27 -10.74
N TYR A 96 -5.49 -4.44 -10.70
CA TYR A 96 -5.40 -5.28 -9.51
C TYR A 96 -4.68 -4.61 -8.32
N VAL A 97 -3.66 -3.78 -8.58
CA VAL A 97 -2.90 -3.04 -7.54
C VAL A 97 -3.33 -1.57 -7.40
N SER A 98 -4.39 -1.18 -8.11
CA SER A 98 -4.90 0.20 -8.09
C SER A 98 -5.56 0.56 -6.75
N PRO A 99 -5.71 1.86 -6.43
CA PRO A 99 -6.46 2.33 -5.27
C PRO A 99 -7.89 1.75 -5.19
N SER A 100 -8.53 1.52 -6.34
CA SER A 100 -9.88 0.95 -6.43
C SER A 100 -9.98 -0.48 -5.89
N ASN A 101 -8.86 -1.23 -5.89
CA ASN A 101 -8.78 -2.58 -5.34
C ASN A 101 -7.96 -2.66 -4.04
N THR A 102 -7.54 -1.51 -3.50
CA THR A 102 -6.80 -1.38 -2.23
C THR A 102 -7.43 -0.36 -1.27
N PRO A 103 -8.77 -0.31 -1.12
CA PRO A 103 -9.40 0.63 -0.20
C PRO A 103 -9.10 0.26 1.26
N ASP A 104 -9.13 1.27 2.13
CA ASP A 104 -9.00 1.15 3.58
C ASP A 104 -10.07 0.22 4.21
N THR A 105 -11.19 0.01 3.51
CA THR A 105 -12.30 -0.87 3.93
C THR A 105 -12.00 -2.35 3.74
N LEU A 106 -10.83 -2.70 3.19
CA LEU A 106 -10.42 -4.06 2.83
C LEU A 106 -11.38 -4.76 1.83
N GLN A 107 -12.24 -3.99 1.16
CA GLN A 107 -13.06 -4.50 0.06
C GLN A 107 -12.19 -4.76 -1.17
N GLN A 108 -12.37 -5.92 -1.78
CA GLN A 108 -11.52 -6.40 -2.86
C GLN A 108 -12.37 -6.82 -4.06
N PRO A 109 -12.79 -5.88 -4.91
CA PRO A 109 -13.62 -6.19 -6.08
C PRO A 109 -12.91 -7.09 -7.10
N LEU A 110 -11.57 -7.05 -7.16
CA LEU A 110 -10.77 -7.95 -8.01
C LEU A 110 -10.05 -8.97 -7.12
N SER A 111 -10.51 -10.22 -7.19
CA SER A 111 -9.90 -11.34 -6.48
C SER A 111 -8.67 -11.88 -7.22
N ARG A 112 -7.86 -12.68 -6.53
CA ARG A 112 -6.74 -13.38 -7.16
C ARG A 112 -7.20 -14.33 -8.26
N ASP A 113 -8.32 -15.03 -8.08
CA ASP A 113 -8.84 -15.98 -9.06
C ASP A 113 -9.26 -15.26 -10.36
N MET A 114 -9.88 -14.08 -10.24
CA MET A 114 -10.21 -13.23 -11.39
C MET A 114 -8.95 -12.78 -12.15
N LEU A 115 -7.86 -12.46 -11.43
CA LEU A 115 -6.59 -12.14 -12.08
C LEU A 115 -6.00 -13.36 -12.79
N GLN A 116 -6.07 -14.54 -12.18
CA GLN A 116 -5.62 -15.79 -12.79
C GLN A 116 -6.42 -16.14 -14.05
N GLU A 117 -7.73 -15.86 -14.06
CA GLU A 117 -8.60 -16.01 -15.22
C GLU A 117 -8.14 -15.14 -16.40
N ARG A 118 -7.61 -13.93 -16.15
CA ARG A 118 -7.05 -13.07 -17.22
C ARG A 118 -5.81 -13.67 -17.89
N PHE A 119 -4.99 -14.41 -17.15
CA PHE A 119 -3.91 -15.19 -17.75
C PHE A 119 -4.45 -16.33 -18.61
N THR A 120 -5.46 -17.05 -18.11
CA THR A 120 -6.13 -18.11 -18.88
C THR A 120 -6.71 -17.53 -20.19
N GLU A 121 -7.48 -16.45 -20.11
CA GLU A 121 -8.05 -15.76 -21.28
C GLU A 121 -6.97 -15.35 -22.28
N PHE A 122 -5.84 -14.81 -21.80
CA PHE A 122 -4.71 -14.44 -22.65
C PHE A 122 -4.15 -15.64 -23.42
N PHE A 123 -3.83 -16.74 -22.75
CA PHE A 123 -3.26 -17.93 -23.39
C PHE A 123 -4.27 -18.64 -24.29
N THR A 124 -5.53 -18.71 -23.88
CA THR A 124 -6.62 -19.26 -24.69
C THR A 124 -6.74 -18.52 -26.03
N ARG A 125 -6.68 -17.18 -26.02
CA ARG A 125 -6.68 -16.37 -27.24
C ARG A 125 -5.39 -16.47 -28.04
N LEU A 126 -4.25 -16.67 -27.37
CA LEU A 126 -2.96 -16.81 -28.04
C LEU A 126 -2.85 -18.14 -28.79
N PHE A 127 -3.53 -19.19 -28.34
CA PHE A 127 -3.35 -20.54 -28.87
C PHE A 127 -3.64 -20.66 -30.39
N PRO A 128 -4.82 -20.32 -30.92
CA PRO A 128 -5.07 -20.43 -32.36
C PRO A 128 -4.09 -19.60 -33.21
N ILE A 129 -3.67 -18.44 -32.68
CA ILE A 129 -2.69 -17.56 -33.33
C ILE A 129 -1.33 -18.25 -33.40
N ALA A 130 -0.85 -18.80 -32.28
CA ALA A 130 0.42 -19.52 -32.21
C ALA A 130 0.40 -20.80 -33.05
N TYR A 131 -0.70 -21.54 -33.03
CA TYR A 131 -0.86 -22.75 -33.84
C TYR A 131 -0.67 -22.44 -35.32
N HIS A 132 -1.42 -21.50 -35.90
CA HIS A 132 -1.32 -21.22 -37.33
C HIS A 132 -0.08 -20.45 -37.76
N ARG A 133 0.57 -19.70 -36.86
CA ARG A 133 1.65 -18.79 -37.26
C ARG A 133 3.03 -19.25 -36.84
N ALA A 134 3.10 -20.21 -35.92
CA ALA A 134 4.35 -20.76 -35.42
C ALA A 134 4.43 -22.29 -35.56
N VAL A 135 3.31 -23.01 -35.39
CA VAL A 135 3.31 -24.49 -35.43
C VAL A 135 3.00 -25.02 -36.84
N ASN A 136 1.94 -24.53 -37.48
CA ASN A 136 1.49 -24.95 -38.82
C ASN A 136 1.25 -23.75 -39.75
N PRO A 137 2.34 -23.08 -40.21
CA PRO A 137 2.28 -21.83 -40.99
C PRO A 137 1.66 -21.95 -42.39
N HIS A 138 1.48 -23.16 -42.89
CA HIS A 138 0.98 -23.42 -44.25
C HIS A 138 -0.51 -23.73 -44.31
N GLN A 139 -1.18 -23.88 -43.16
CA GLN A 139 -2.62 -24.11 -43.09
C GLN A 139 -3.43 -22.81 -43.07
N VAL A 140 -4.62 -22.87 -43.67
CA VAL A 140 -5.63 -21.80 -43.62
C VAL A 140 -6.09 -21.61 -42.18
N ASP A 141 -6.36 -20.36 -41.78
CA ASP A 141 -6.85 -20.04 -40.43
C ASP A 141 -8.18 -20.76 -40.11
N PHE A 142 -8.36 -21.12 -38.85
CA PHE A 142 -9.57 -21.77 -38.36
C PHE A 142 -10.80 -20.88 -38.52
N THR A 143 -11.94 -21.52 -38.80
CA THR A 143 -13.25 -20.87 -38.69
C THR A 143 -13.50 -20.43 -37.25
N ASP A 144 -14.28 -19.36 -37.05
CA ASP A 144 -14.59 -18.85 -35.70
C ASP A 144 -15.24 -19.92 -34.81
N LYS A 145 -16.13 -20.74 -35.39
CA LYS A 145 -16.76 -21.88 -34.69
C LYS A 145 -15.73 -22.91 -34.21
N PHE A 146 -14.67 -23.13 -34.97
CA PHE A 146 -13.61 -24.06 -34.58
C PHE A 146 -12.70 -23.42 -33.51
N LYS A 147 -12.40 -22.13 -33.60
CA LYS A 147 -11.70 -21.39 -32.53
C LYS A 147 -12.47 -21.47 -31.21
N ASP A 148 -13.79 -21.35 -31.23
CA ASP A 148 -14.64 -21.53 -30.04
C ASP A 148 -14.55 -22.94 -29.45
N CYS A 149 -14.38 -23.97 -30.31
CA CYS A 149 -14.15 -25.34 -29.87
C CYS A 149 -12.78 -25.48 -29.20
N LEU A 150 -11.72 -24.94 -29.81
CA LEU A 150 -10.37 -24.93 -29.25
C LEU A 150 -10.31 -24.20 -27.91
N TYR A 151 -11.04 -23.09 -27.76
CA TYR A 151 -11.12 -22.36 -26.50
C TYR A 151 -11.72 -23.20 -25.38
N LYS A 152 -12.71 -24.04 -25.68
CA LYS A 152 -13.32 -24.96 -24.71
C LYS A 152 -12.43 -26.17 -24.41
N ALA A 153 -11.67 -26.64 -25.38
CA ALA A 153 -10.75 -27.78 -25.24
C ALA A 153 -9.36 -27.38 -24.69
N MET A 154 -9.15 -26.12 -24.31
CA MET A 154 -7.84 -25.59 -23.90
C MET A 154 -7.19 -26.39 -22.76
N ASP A 155 -7.99 -26.84 -21.78
CA ASP A 155 -7.51 -27.60 -20.62
C ASP A 155 -7.09 -29.03 -20.97
N GLU A 156 -7.67 -29.62 -22.02
CA GLU A 156 -7.34 -30.96 -22.51
C GLU A 156 -6.14 -30.93 -23.47
N ILE A 157 -6.09 -29.93 -24.34
CA ILE A 157 -5.04 -29.77 -25.34
C ILE A 157 -3.72 -29.40 -24.65
N GLN A 158 -3.76 -28.44 -23.70
CA GLN A 158 -2.60 -27.83 -23.03
C GLN A 158 -1.47 -27.47 -24.01
N PRO A 159 -1.72 -26.60 -25.00
CA PRO A 159 -0.77 -26.33 -26.10
C PRO A 159 0.57 -25.74 -25.64
N PHE A 160 0.57 -25.10 -24.48
CA PHE A 160 1.74 -24.45 -23.88
C PHE A 160 2.27 -25.19 -22.64
N GLY A 161 1.81 -26.43 -22.41
CA GLY A 161 2.13 -27.22 -21.23
C GLY A 161 1.70 -26.51 -19.93
N ASP A 162 2.55 -26.59 -18.90
CA ASP A 162 2.30 -25.99 -17.59
C ASP A 162 2.74 -24.51 -17.48
N ILE A 163 3.38 -23.97 -18.52
CA ILE A 163 3.96 -22.63 -18.50
C ILE A 163 2.90 -21.55 -18.18
N PRO A 164 1.70 -21.53 -18.79
CA PRO A 164 0.63 -20.59 -18.43
C PRO A 164 0.25 -20.62 -16.94
N LYS A 165 0.12 -21.83 -16.36
CA LYS A 165 -0.25 -22.02 -14.95
C LYS A 165 0.85 -21.50 -14.03
N GLN A 166 2.11 -21.76 -14.37
CA GLN A 166 3.26 -21.27 -13.60
C GLN A 166 3.37 -19.74 -13.64
N ILE A 167 3.19 -19.12 -14.82
CA ILE A 167 3.19 -17.67 -14.98
C ILE A 167 2.06 -17.05 -14.15
N SER A 168 0.84 -17.54 -14.34
CA SER A 168 -0.36 -17.07 -13.63
C SER A 168 -0.18 -17.16 -12.11
N LYS A 169 0.32 -18.29 -11.60
CA LYS A 169 0.59 -18.46 -10.16
C LYS A 169 1.68 -17.49 -9.67
N SER A 170 2.78 -17.34 -10.40
CA SER A 170 3.90 -16.50 -10.00
C SER A 170 3.51 -15.03 -9.94
N VAL A 171 2.90 -14.50 -11.01
CA VAL A 171 2.53 -13.08 -11.07
C VAL A 171 1.40 -12.78 -10.10
N SER A 172 0.32 -13.56 -10.09
CA SER A 172 -0.81 -13.29 -9.21
C SER A 172 -0.43 -13.35 -7.73
N LYS A 173 0.48 -14.27 -7.34
CA LYS A 173 1.00 -14.34 -5.96
C LYS A 173 1.82 -13.09 -5.60
N SER A 174 2.71 -12.65 -6.48
CA SER A 174 3.55 -11.46 -6.26
C SER A 174 2.74 -10.16 -6.19
N LEU A 175 1.74 -10.02 -7.07
CA LEU A 175 0.82 -8.89 -7.07
C LEU A 175 -0.11 -8.90 -5.87
N GLU A 176 -0.57 -10.08 -5.43
CA GLU A 176 -1.36 -10.23 -4.21
C GLU A 176 -0.58 -9.76 -2.97
N ALA A 177 0.68 -10.18 -2.82
CA ALA A 177 1.54 -9.73 -1.71
C ALA A 177 1.77 -8.22 -1.75
N THR A 178 2.00 -7.65 -2.94
CA THR A 178 2.16 -6.21 -3.14
C THR A 178 0.89 -5.45 -2.77
N ARG A 179 -0.27 -5.95 -3.17
CA ARG A 179 -1.59 -5.38 -2.86
C ARG A 179 -1.86 -5.41 -1.35
N VAL A 180 -1.56 -6.53 -0.69
CA VAL A 180 -1.69 -6.67 0.77
C VAL A 180 -0.76 -5.69 1.49
N LEU A 181 0.47 -5.48 0.99
CA LEU A 181 1.39 -4.50 1.55
C LEU A 181 0.81 -3.08 1.46
N VAL A 182 0.28 -2.69 0.29
CA VAL A 182 -0.37 -1.39 0.10
C VAL A 182 -1.57 -1.24 1.06
N GLN A 183 -2.45 -2.25 1.14
CA GLN A 183 -3.59 -2.24 2.05
C GLN A 183 -3.15 -2.12 3.52
N ALA A 184 -2.14 -2.88 3.93
CA ALA A 184 -1.62 -2.85 5.29
C ALA A 184 -1.12 -1.45 5.63
N LEU A 185 -0.29 -0.83 4.78
CA LEU A 185 0.23 0.52 4.98
C LEU A 185 -0.90 1.57 5.00
N THR A 186 -1.90 1.42 4.14
CA THR A 186 -3.07 2.29 4.08
C THR A 186 -3.91 2.19 5.37
N LEU A 187 -4.13 0.97 5.88
CA LEU A 187 -4.78 0.76 7.17
C LEU A 187 -3.97 1.38 8.31
N GLY A 188 -2.65 1.21 8.31
CA GLY A 188 -1.75 1.82 9.30
C GLY A 188 -1.86 3.34 9.32
N LYS A 189 -1.93 3.96 8.13
CA LYS A 189 -2.23 5.39 8.01
C LYS A 189 -3.56 5.74 8.68
N THR A 190 -4.63 5.03 8.36
CA THR A 190 -5.97 5.33 8.89
C THR A 190 -6.05 5.13 10.40
N VAL A 191 -5.32 4.15 10.95
CA VAL A 191 -5.15 4.00 12.40
C VAL A 191 -4.43 5.22 12.97
N LEU A 192 -3.27 5.62 12.42
CA LEU A 192 -2.53 6.79 12.89
C LEU A 192 -3.37 8.09 12.82
N ASP A 193 -4.14 8.28 11.75
CA ASP A 193 -5.00 9.44 11.58
C ASP A 193 -6.16 9.45 12.60
N ARG A 194 -6.72 8.28 12.93
CA ARG A 194 -7.75 8.15 13.99
C ARG A 194 -7.17 8.32 15.38
N THR A 195 -6.01 7.74 15.66
CA THR A 195 -5.32 7.86 16.94
C THR A 195 -4.95 9.32 17.22
N ASP A 196 -4.48 10.06 16.21
CA ASP A 196 -4.25 11.50 16.32
C ASP A 196 -5.54 12.26 16.66
N SER A 197 -6.66 11.92 16.02
CA SER A 197 -7.97 12.49 16.34
C SER A 197 -8.36 12.26 17.81
N VAL A 198 -8.23 11.04 18.31
CA VAL A 198 -8.59 10.68 19.69
C VAL A 198 -7.66 11.34 20.70
N LEU A 199 -6.34 11.28 20.48
CA LEU A 199 -5.32 11.85 21.37
C LEU A 199 -5.48 13.36 21.56
N PHE A 200 -5.84 14.07 20.50
CA PHE A 200 -5.66 15.51 20.43
C PHE A 200 -6.97 16.30 20.22
N TYR A 201 -8.05 15.66 19.79
CA TYR A 201 -9.33 16.35 19.51
C TYR A 201 -10.50 15.91 20.37
N ALA A 202 -10.37 14.81 21.12
CA ALA A 202 -11.38 14.44 22.10
C ALA A 202 -11.51 15.51 23.21
N THR A 203 -12.52 15.36 24.07
CA THR A 203 -12.73 16.20 25.26
C THR A 203 -12.86 15.31 26.50
N THR A 204 -11.97 14.33 26.64
CA THR A 204 -12.00 13.44 27.81
C THR A 204 -11.48 14.17 29.06
N PRO A 205 -11.91 13.77 30.27
CA PRO A 205 -11.42 14.37 31.52
C PRO A 205 -9.88 14.32 31.67
N GLN A 206 -9.26 13.24 31.21
CA GLN A 206 -7.81 13.08 31.21
C GLN A 206 -7.14 14.07 30.25
N GLN A 207 -7.74 14.31 29.09
CA GLN A 207 -7.18 15.23 28.11
C GLN A 207 -7.24 16.69 28.56
N VAL A 208 -8.30 17.07 29.26
CA VAL A 208 -8.38 18.38 29.94
C VAL A 208 -7.23 18.52 30.94
N SER A 209 -7.01 17.49 31.77
CA SER A 209 -5.91 17.47 32.75
C SER A 209 -4.53 17.52 32.07
N CYS A 210 -4.38 16.84 30.92
CA CYS A 210 -3.17 16.90 30.09
C CYS A 210 -2.93 18.32 29.54
N TYR A 211 -3.95 18.99 29.01
CA TYR A 211 -3.80 20.36 28.52
C TYR A 211 -3.40 21.33 29.62
N GLU A 212 -3.97 21.20 30.81
CA GLU A 212 -3.57 21.99 31.97
C GLU A 212 -2.10 21.76 32.33
N ALA A 213 -1.66 20.49 32.36
CA ALA A 213 -0.29 20.13 32.66
C ALA A 213 0.70 20.66 31.59
N LEU A 214 0.35 20.54 30.30
CA LEU A 214 1.12 21.08 29.19
C LEU A 214 1.21 22.60 29.25
N LEU A 215 0.10 23.29 29.53
CA LEU A 215 0.08 24.75 29.65
C LEU A 215 0.93 25.22 30.83
N ARG A 216 0.85 24.53 31.98
CA ARG A 216 1.71 24.82 33.13
C ARG A 216 3.19 24.62 32.81
N MET A 217 3.52 23.56 32.08
CA MET A 217 4.90 23.29 31.68
C MET A 217 5.46 24.31 30.69
N THR A 218 4.64 24.83 29.76
CA THR A 218 5.10 25.61 28.60
C THR A 218 4.88 27.13 28.71
N TYR A 219 3.80 27.57 29.37
CA TYR A 219 3.42 28.99 29.44
C TYR A 219 3.55 29.60 30.85
N CYS A 220 3.44 28.82 31.93
CA CYS A 220 3.60 29.39 33.28
C CYS A 220 4.96 30.06 33.53
N PRO A 221 6.10 29.57 32.99
CA PRO A 221 7.37 30.29 33.13
C PRO A 221 7.32 31.69 32.51
N LYS A 222 6.76 31.81 31.30
CA LYS A 222 6.59 33.10 30.60
C LYS A 222 5.69 34.05 31.40
N CYS A 223 4.60 33.52 31.95
CA CYS A 223 3.69 34.23 32.83
C CYS A 223 4.32 34.73 34.13
N SER A 224 5.33 34.01 34.63
CA SER A 224 6.00 34.34 35.90
C SER A 224 7.19 35.29 35.70
N GLY A 225 7.35 35.86 34.50
CA GLY A 225 8.44 36.79 34.16
C GLY A 225 9.76 36.11 33.82
N TYR A 226 9.80 34.78 33.70
CA TYR A 226 10.98 34.10 33.18
C TYR A 226 11.09 34.30 31.67
N GLY A 227 12.31 34.58 31.19
CA GLY A 227 12.58 34.80 29.78
C GLY A 227 12.11 33.64 28.88
N SER A 228 11.78 33.94 27.62
CA SER A 228 11.29 32.97 26.63
C SER A 228 12.29 31.86 26.27
N SER A 229 13.54 31.97 26.74
CA SER A 229 14.61 30.99 26.55
C SER A 229 14.61 29.84 27.55
N ILE A 230 13.83 29.91 28.64
CA ILE A 230 13.79 28.86 29.66
C ILE A 230 12.95 27.68 29.17
N ARG A 231 13.59 26.51 29.10
CA ARG A 231 12.96 25.23 28.72
C ARG A 231 12.51 24.46 29.97
N PRO A 232 11.45 23.63 29.88
CA PRO A 232 11.07 22.76 30.99
C PRO A 232 12.18 21.75 31.29
N CYS A 233 12.31 21.37 32.56
CA CYS A 233 13.22 20.31 32.98
C CYS A 233 12.87 18.99 32.25
N GLY A 234 13.88 18.21 31.86
CA GLY A 234 13.66 16.94 31.13
C GLY A 234 12.75 15.96 31.89
N GLY A 235 12.90 15.86 33.21
CA GLY A 235 12.03 15.04 34.06
C GLY A 235 10.58 15.54 34.10
N LEU A 236 10.36 16.85 34.25
CA LEU A 236 9.02 17.45 34.21
C LEU A 236 8.36 17.22 32.84
N CYS A 237 9.11 17.42 31.77
CA CYS A 237 8.65 17.19 30.40
C CYS A 237 8.22 15.74 30.19
N THR A 238 9.06 14.79 30.59
CA THR A 238 8.77 13.35 30.44
C THR A 238 7.54 12.94 31.24
N ASN A 239 7.37 13.46 32.46
CA ASN A 239 6.22 13.12 33.31
C ASN A 239 4.91 13.70 32.78
N VAL A 240 4.92 14.95 32.30
CA VAL A 240 3.73 15.57 31.68
C VAL A 240 3.35 14.81 30.41
N MET A 241 4.31 14.50 29.54
CA MET A 241 4.06 13.75 28.31
C MET A 241 3.58 12.32 28.59
N ARG A 242 4.14 11.64 29.59
CA ARG A 242 3.68 10.31 30.01
C ARG A 242 2.22 10.38 30.45
N GLY A 243 1.85 11.32 31.33
CA GLY A 243 0.47 11.49 31.78
C GLY A 243 -0.52 11.77 30.65
N CYS A 244 -0.08 12.50 29.63
CA CYS A 244 -0.89 12.79 28.43
C CYS A 244 -1.09 11.60 27.49
N LEU A 245 -0.15 10.65 27.46
CA LEU A 245 -0.12 9.57 26.48
C LEU A 245 -0.46 8.19 27.07
N THR A 246 -0.46 8.03 28.40
CA THR A 246 -0.52 6.70 29.05
C THR A 246 -1.74 5.88 28.62
N GLU A 247 -2.95 6.40 28.80
CA GLU A 247 -4.19 5.68 28.48
C GLU A 247 -4.35 5.43 26.97
N PRO A 248 -4.33 6.45 26.10
CA PRO A 248 -4.53 6.24 24.66
C PRO A 248 -3.37 5.52 23.95
N ALA A 249 -2.14 5.54 24.48
CA ALA A 249 -1.06 4.72 23.95
C ALA A 249 -1.16 3.27 24.44
N SER A 250 -1.54 3.03 25.71
CA SER A 250 -1.60 1.68 26.29
C SER A 250 -2.58 0.74 25.59
N GLU A 251 -3.69 1.28 25.06
CA GLU A 251 -4.68 0.50 24.32
C GLU A 251 -4.18 0.07 22.93
N LEU A 252 -3.24 0.82 22.35
CA LEU A 252 -2.78 0.62 20.98
C LEU A 252 -1.38 -0.02 20.91
N ASP A 253 -0.53 0.15 21.92
CA ASP A 253 0.90 -0.15 21.89
C ASP A 253 1.22 -1.59 21.47
N LEU A 254 0.55 -2.58 22.08
CA LEU A 254 0.76 -4.00 21.76
C LEU A 254 0.31 -4.36 20.34
N ALA A 255 -0.90 -3.94 19.95
CA ALA A 255 -1.46 -4.23 18.64
C ALA A 255 -0.67 -3.52 17.53
N TRP A 256 -0.24 -2.28 17.78
CA TRP A 256 0.56 -1.49 16.84
C TRP A 256 1.96 -2.06 16.67
N SER A 257 2.63 -2.47 17.75
CA SER A 257 3.94 -3.09 17.68
C SER A 257 3.92 -4.39 16.86
N GLY A 258 2.93 -5.26 17.09
CA GLY A 258 2.75 -6.48 16.30
C GLY A 258 2.39 -6.21 14.84
N TYR A 259 1.58 -5.18 14.57
CA TYR A 259 1.28 -4.74 13.21
C TYR A 259 2.54 -4.25 12.48
N VAL A 260 3.34 -3.38 13.11
CA VAL A 260 4.58 -2.83 12.51
C VAL A 260 5.56 -3.96 12.19
N GLU A 261 5.77 -4.90 13.12
CA GLU A 261 6.64 -6.06 12.91
C GLU A 261 6.16 -6.93 11.74
N THR A 262 4.84 -7.15 11.62
CA THR A 262 4.26 -7.94 10.53
C THR A 262 4.42 -7.24 9.18
N VAL A 263 4.21 -5.92 9.13
CA VAL A 263 4.39 -5.13 7.90
C VAL A 263 5.85 -5.09 7.49
N GLU A 264 6.78 -4.95 8.44
CA GLU A 264 8.22 -4.99 8.16
C GLU A 264 8.64 -6.32 7.53
N ARG A 265 8.19 -7.45 8.10
CA ARG A 265 8.42 -8.78 7.50
C ARG A 265 7.84 -8.89 6.10
N LEU A 266 6.65 -8.33 5.86
CA LEU A 266 6.04 -8.31 4.52
C LEU A 266 6.84 -7.46 3.52
N VAL A 267 7.34 -6.30 3.93
CA VAL A 267 8.21 -5.45 3.09
C VAL A 267 9.45 -6.23 2.66
N ILE A 268 10.12 -6.89 3.62
CA ILE A 268 11.32 -7.70 3.34
C ILE A 268 10.98 -8.85 2.38
N ALA A 269 9.83 -9.49 2.55
CA ALA A 269 9.39 -10.60 1.72
C ALA A 269 9.06 -10.16 0.27
N VAL A 270 8.49 -8.97 0.07
CA VAL A 270 8.13 -8.40 -1.25
C VAL A 270 9.36 -7.79 -1.96
N ASP A 271 10.26 -7.15 -1.23
CA ASP A 271 11.50 -6.55 -1.80
C ASP A 271 12.57 -7.61 -2.13
N GLY A 272 12.58 -8.71 -1.37
CA GLY A 272 13.69 -9.66 -1.24
C GLY A 272 14.59 -9.84 -2.46
N ARG A 273 15.86 -9.41 -2.35
CA ARG A 273 16.93 -9.62 -3.34
C ARG A 273 17.11 -11.09 -3.73
N THR A 274 16.87 -12.01 -2.79
CA THR A 274 16.92 -13.46 -3.00
C THR A 274 15.57 -14.05 -3.45
N ASP A 275 14.46 -13.35 -3.23
CA ASP A 275 13.06 -13.74 -3.52
C ASP A 275 12.74 -15.24 -3.32
N PRO A 276 13.04 -15.83 -2.15
CA PRO A 276 12.82 -17.25 -1.91
C PRO A 276 11.32 -17.62 -1.91
N LEU A 277 10.44 -16.64 -1.65
CA LEU A 277 9.00 -16.82 -1.59
C LEU A 277 8.30 -16.51 -2.92
N GLY A 278 9.00 -15.99 -3.94
CA GLY A 278 8.39 -15.61 -5.22
C GLY A 278 7.33 -14.52 -5.07
N LEU A 279 7.58 -13.54 -4.20
CA LEU A 279 6.66 -12.42 -3.92
C LEU A 279 7.10 -11.12 -4.59
N ASN A 280 8.32 -11.08 -5.15
CA ASN A 280 8.83 -9.90 -5.81
C ASN A 280 8.13 -9.67 -7.16
N ALA A 281 7.22 -8.69 -7.20
CA ALA A 281 6.46 -8.33 -8.39
C ALA A 281 7.36 -7.81 -9.53
N GLU A 282 8.47 -7.14 -9.21
CA GLU A 282 9.46 -6.72 -10.21
C GLU A 282 10.03 -7.92 -10.97
N ARG A 283 10.50 -8.93 -10.24
CA ARG A 283 11.04 -10.15 -10.85
C ARG A 283 9.97 -10.88 -11.68
N ALA A 284 8.78 -11.06 -11.13
CA ALA A 284 7.70 -11.79 -11.79
C ALA A 284 7.22 -11.09 -13.08
N ILE A 285 7.06 -9.77 -13.07
CA ILE A 285 6.56 -9.01 -14.22
C ILE A 285 7.65 -8.84 -15.28
N ARG A 286 8.90 -8.50 -14.90
CA ARG A 286 9.98 -8.24 -15.88
C ARG A 286 10.32 -9.43 -16.78
N GLN A 287 9.98 -10.64 -16.36
CA GLN A 287 10.27 -11.87 -17.10
C GLN A 287 9.10 -12.30 -18.00
N LEU A 288 7.97 -11.60 -17.98
CA LEU A 288 6.76 -12.05 -18.68
C LEU A 288 6.94 -12.20 -20.18
N ASP A 289 7.65 -11.27 -20.82
CA ASP A 289 7.98 -11.35 -22.24
C ASP A 289 8.72 -12.65 -22.58
N THR A 290 9.77 -12.96 -21.82
CA THR A 290 10.55 -14.20 -22.01
C THR A 290 9.73 -15.45 -21.72
N ARG A 291 8.93 -15.46 -20.64
CA ARG A 291 8.10 -16.62 -20.28
C ARG A 291 6.95 -16.86 -21.25
N ILE A 292 6.38 -15.80 -21.85
CA ILE A 292 5.42 -15.93 -22.94
C ILE A 292 6.11 -16.50 -24.19
N SER A 293 7.35 -16.08 -24.47
CA SER A 293 8.18 -16.66 -25.52
C SER A 293 8.38 -18.17 -25.30
N ASP A 294 8.73 -18.59 -24.07
CA ASP A 294 8.91 -19.99 -23.71
C ASP A 294 7.65 -20.83 -23.94
N ALA A 295 6.47 -20.27 -23.63
CA ALA A 295 5.20 -20.92 -23.92
C ALA A 295 5.03 -21.15 -25.43
N ILE A 296 5.29 -20.13 -26.25
CA ILE A 296 5.20 -20.26 -27.72
C ILE A 296 6.22 -21.28 -28.24
N MET A 297 7.47 -21.24 -27.75
CA MET A 297 8.51 -22.19 -28.12
C MET A 297 8.12 -23.63 -27.76
N TYR A 298 7.54 -23.84 -26.58
CA TYR A 298 7.03 -25.15 -26.18
C TYR A 298 5.98 -25.70 -27.16
N ALA A 299 5.04 -24.85 -27.61
CA ALA A 299 4.04 -25.25 -28.60
C ALA A 299 4.68 -25.59 -29.96
N MET A 300 5.70 -24.85 -30.37
CA MET A 300 6.45 -25.11 -31.61
C MET A 300 7.21 -26.44 -31.55
N GLU A 301 7.89 -26.72 -30.44
CA GLU A 301 8.65 -27.96 -30.24
C GLU A 301 7.74 -29.20 -30.21
N ASN A 302 6.53 -29.07 -29.65
CA ASN A 302 5.56 -30.15 -29.53
C ASN A 302 4.52 -30.18 -30.67
N GLY A 303 4.82 -29.51 -31.80
CA GLY A 303 3.89 -29.33 -32.91
C GLY A 303 3.18 -30.59 -33.42
N PRO A 304 3.88 -31.70 -33.71
CA PRO A 304 3.24 -32.92 -34.22
C PRO A 304 2.23 -33.54 -33.23
N ALA A 305 2.55 -33.57 -31.94
CA ALA A 305 1.63 -34.05 -30.91
C ALA A 305 0.45 -33.10 -30.69
N LEU A 306 0.67 -31.80 -30.91
CA LEU A 306 -0.37 -30.79 -30.84
C LEU A 306 -1.35 -30.90 -32.01
N GLU A 307 -0.85 -31.20 -33.21
CA GLU A 307 -1.69 -31.42 -34.41
C GLU A 307 -2.63 -32.62 -34.23
N GLU A 308 -2.16 -33.72 -33.62
CA GLU A 308 -3.01 -34.89 -33.30
C GLU A 308 -4.15 -34.56 -32.34
N LYS A 309 -3.94 -33.64 -31.39
CA LYS A 309 -4.98 -33.21 -30.44
C LYS A 309 -5.97 -32.21 -31.03
N VAL A 310 -5.59 -31.53 -32.11
CA VAL A 310 -6.38 -30.47 -32.75
C VAL A 310 -7.25 -31.05 -33.86
N LEU A 311 -6.79 -32.10 -34.56
CA LEU A 311 -7.52 -32.81 -35.60
C LEU A 311 -8.53 -33.82 -35.02
#